data_AF-A0A7C3XSC2-F1
#
_entry.id   AF-A0A7C3XSC2-F1
#
_cell.length_a   1.000
_cell.length_b   1.000
_cell.length_c   1.000
_cell.angle_alpha   90.00
_cell.angle_beta   90.00
_cell.angle_gamma   90.00
#
_symmetry.space_group_name_H-M   'P 1'
#
loop_
_entity.id
_entity.type
_entity.pdbx_description
1 polymer ?
#
loop_
_entity_poly.entity_id
_entity_poly.type
_entity_poly.pdbx_seq_one_letter_code
_entity_poly.pdbx_strand_id
1 'polypeptide(L)'
;GGDARKALELLDSCAKMAVAKGKNKITIDLVEEADRTLEENSVLNIITSLPKHQKILYLAILKNEKKELEMEGGEVYRDYLELCSSYNVEPLTERRIRTFLVGLDELSLIDSEVGWLKTTKKKARKITVNLDKGLRTKAEKLLRSSI
;
A
#
# COMPACT_ATOMS: atom_id res chain seq x y z
N GLY A 1 -4.86 14.26 -21.16
CA GLY A 1 -5.53 13.55 -22.26
C GLY A 1 -6.60 12.66 -21.65
N GLY A 2 -7.80 12.63 -22.23
CA GLY A 2 -8.88 11.79 -21.71
C GLY A 2 -8.65 10.32 -22.05
N ASP A 3 -8.72 9.45 -21.04
CA ASP A 3 -8.72 7.99 -21.23
C ASP A 3 -10.16 7.48 -21.23
N ALA A 4 -10.66 7.12 -22.41
CA ALA A 4 -12.02 6.59 -22.57
C ALA A 4 -12.26 5.31 -21.77
N ARG A 5 -11.21 4.51 -21.50
CA ARG A 5 -11.31 3.30 -20.68
C ARG A 5 -11.63 3.66 -19.24
N LYS A 6 -10.91 4.62 -18.65
CA LYS A 6 -11.18 5.11 -17.30
C LYS A 6 -12.58 5.70 -17.17
N ALA A 7 -13.04 6.45 -18.17
CA ALA A 7 -14.39 6.99 -18.17
C ALA A 7 -15.46 5.88 -18.15
N LEU A 8 -15.26 4.82 -18.93
CA LEU A 8 -16.18 3.68 -18.96
C LEU A 8 -16.16 2.87 -17.66
N GLU A 9 -14.98 2.64 -17.08
CA GLU A 9 -14.82 1.96 -15.79
C GLU A 9 -15.49 2.74 -14.65
N LEU A 10 -15.32 4.07 -14.64
CA LEU A 10 -15.99 4.95 -13.70
C LEU A 10 -17.52 4.87 -13.84
N LEU A 11 -18.05 4.93 -15.06
CA LEU A 11 -19.49 4.82 -15.31
C LEU A 11 -20.07 3.47 -14.88
N ASP A 12 -19.37 2.37 -15.16
CA ASP A 12 -19.77 1.02 -14.72
C ASP A 12 -19.78 0.92 -13.18
N SER A 13 -18.74 1.45 -12.52
CA SER A 13 -18.69 1.53 -11.05
C SER A 13 -19.85 2.35 -10.48
N CYS A 14 -20.16 3.52 -11.06
CA CYS A 14 -21.30 4.36 -10.66
C CYS A 14 -22.63 3.62 -10.79
N ALA A 15 -22.84 2.90 -11.90
CA ALA A 15 -24.06 2.15 -12.15
C ALA A 15 -24.23 1.02 -11.12
N LYS A 16 -23.17 0.24 -10.88
CA LYS A 16 -23.15 -0.83 -9.87
C LYS A 16 -23.44 -0.29 -8.47
N MET A 17 -22.83 0.83 -8.11
CA MET A 17 -23.03 1.47 -6.81
C MET A 17 -24.46 2.00 -6.65
N ALA A 18 -25.02 2.62 -7.69
CA ALA A 18 -26.40 3.09 -7.68
C ALA A 18 -27.39 1.92 -7.46
N VAL A 19 -27.20 0.81 -8.18
CA VAL A 19 -28.00 -0.42 -8.00
C VAL A 19 -27.87 -0.97 -6.58
N ALA A 20 -26.64 -1.11 -6.07
CA ALA A 20 -26.39 -1.62 -4.72
C ALA A 20 -27.04 -0.75 -3.62
N LYS A 21 -27.16 0.55 -3.85
CA LYS A 21 -27.79 1.52 -2.92
C LYS A 21 -29.28 1.77 -3.19
N GLY A 22 -29.89 1.07 -4.14
CA GLY A 22 -31.30 1.26 -4.51
C GLY A 22 -31.61 2.65 -5.09
N LYS A 23 -30.62 3.31 -5.71
CA LYS A 23 -30.77 4.63 -6.34
C LYS A 23 -31.20 4.47 -7.80
N ASN A 24 -32.14 5.30 -8.24
CA ASN A 24 -32.65 5.31 -9.62
C ASN A 24 -31.90 6.27 -10.56
N LYS A 25 -30.98 7.08 -10.02
CA LYS A 25 -30.17 8.06 -10.75
C LYS A 25 -28.76 8.09 -10.19
N ILE A 26 -27.78 8.29 -11.06
CA ILE A 26 -26.39 8.56 -10.69
C ILE A 26 -26.29 10.07 -10.38
N THR A 27 -25.89 10.40 -9.15
CA THR A 27 -25.64 11.77 -8.69
C THR A 27 -24.14 12.05 -8.66
N ILE A 28 -23.75 13.32 -8.53
CA ILE A 28 -22.33 13.71 -8.41
C ILE A 28 -21.68 13.01 -7.21
N ASP A 29 -22.37 12.94 -6.06
CA ASP A 29 -21.87 12.23 -4.88
C ASP A 29 -21.54 10.75 -5.15
N LEU A 30 -22.34 10.08 -5.99
CA LEU A 30 -22.07 8.69 -6.39
C LEU A 30 -20.85 8.59 -7.30
N VAL A 31 -20.62 9.60 -8.15
CA VAL A 31 -19.44 9.64 -9.02
C VAL A 31 -18.18 9.81 -8.18
N GLU A 32 -18.17 10.74 -7.23
CA GLU A 32 -17.04 10.96 -6.33
C GLU A 32 -16.73 9.72 -5.48
N GLU A 33 -17.77 9.04 -4.99
CA GLU A 33 -17.60 7.80 -4.22
C GLU A 33 -17.10 6.64 -5.09
N ALA A 34 -17.61 6.51 -6.32
CA ALA A 34 -17.18 5.49 -7.27
C ALA A 34 -15.72 5.68 -7.68
N ASP A 35 -15.30 6.92 -7.93
CA ASP A 35 -13.93 7.27 -8.28
C ASP A 35 -12.97 6.91 -7.13
N ARG A 36 -13.27 7.35 -5.89
CA ARG A 36 -12.49 6.97 -4.70
C ARG A 36 -12.41 5.45 -4.53
N THR A 37 -13.52 4.75 -4.76
CA THR A 37 -13.55 3.29 -4.64
C THR A 37 -12.69 2.61 -5.70
N LEU A 38 -12.65 3.14 -6.93
CA LEU A 38 -11.78 2.63 -7.99
C LEU A 38 -10.31 2.87 -7.68
N GLU A 39 -9.95 4.04 -7.15
CA GLU A 39 -8.60 4.34 -6.68
C GLU A 39 -8.17 3.39 -5.56
N GLU A 40 -9.01 3.23 -4.52
CA GLU A 40 -8.78 2.28 -3.43
C GLU A 40 -8.56 0.85 -3.97
N ASN A 41 -9.44 0.39 -4.87
CA ASN A 41 -9.36 -0.95 -5.46
C ASN A 41 -8.10 -1.14 -6.30
N SER A 42 -7.69 -0.14 -7.07
CA SER A 42 -6.46 -0.17 -7.87
C SER A 42 -5.25 -0.42 -6.98
N VAL A 43 -5.14 0.33 -5.87
CA VAL A 43 -4.06 0.16 -4.90
C VAL A 43 -4.10 -1.23 -4.25
N LEU A 44 -5.28 -1.70 -3.82
CA LEU A 44 -5.43 -3.04 -3.26
C LEU A 44 -5.08 -4.16 -4.25
N ASN A 45 -5.38 -3.98 -5.53
CA ASN A 45 -5.01 -4.91 -6.60
C ASN A 45 -3.49 -5.00 -6.77
N ILE A 46 -2.79 -3.87 -6.69
CA ILE A 46 -1.31 -3.86 -6.70
C ILE A 46 -0.79 -4.64 -5.50
N ILE A 47 -1.28 -4.35 -4.29
CA ILE A 47 -0.84 -4.99 -3.04
C ILE A 47 -1.06 -6.51 -3.08
N THR A 48 -2.21 -6.96 -3.59
CA THR A 48 -2.53 -8.39 -3.68
C THR A 48 -1.68 -9.12 -4.73
N SER A 49 -1.24 -8.43 -5.78
CA SER A 49 -0.35 -8.95 -6.82
C SER A 49 1.11 -9.12 -6.38
N LEU A 50 1.51 -8.52 -5.26
CA LEU A 50 2.89 -8.59 -4.76
C LEU A 50 3.32 -10.05 -4.50
N PRO A 51 4.55 -10.44 -4.87
CA PRO A 51 5.15 -11.71 -4.45
C PRO A 51 5.27 -11.85 -2.93
N LYS A 52 5.34 -13.10 -2.45
CA LYS A 52 5.33 -13.45 -1.02
C LYS A 52 6.25 -12.58 -0.14
N HIS A 53 7.53 -12.47 -0.49
CA HIS A 53 8.47 -11.66 0.31
C HIS A 53 8.20 -10.15 0.24
N GLN A 54 7.67 -9.64 -0.88
CA GLN A 54 7.28 -8.24 -1.00
C GLN A 54 6.04 -7.94 -0.15
N LYS A 55 5.09 -8.88 -0.05
CA LYS A 55 3.96 -8.81 0.88
C LYS A 55 4.41 -8.76 2.34
N ILE A 56 5.32 -9.64 2.73
CA ILE A 56 5.88 -9.68 4.10
C ILE A 56 6.61 -8.36 4.40
N LEU A 57 7.43 -7.87 3.47
CA LEU A 57 8.12 -6.59 3.60
C LEU A 57 7.14 -5.43 3.75
N TYR A 58 6.12 -5.36 2.90
CA TYR A 58 5.13 -4.30 2.95
C TYR A 58 4.35 -4.33 4.27
N LEU A 59 3.99 -5.52 4.75
CA LEU A 59 3.36 -5.70 6.07
C LEU A 59 4.27 -5.22 7.22
N ALA A 60 5.59 -5.43 7.11
CA ALA A 60 6.56 -4.92 8.08
C ALA A 60 6.54 -3.38 8.15
N ILE A 61 6.46 -2.73 6.99
CA ILE A 61 6.38 -1.26 6.87
C ILE A 61 5.06 -0.77 7.48
N LEU A 62 3.92 -1.37 7.14
CA LEU A 62 2.61 -0.97 7.66
C LEU A 62 2.50 -1.09 9.20
N LYS A 63 3.10 -2.14 9.78
CA LYS A 63 3.06 -2.42 11.24
C LYS A 63 3.74 -1.34 12.08
N ASN A 64 4.72 -0.63 11.52
CA ASN A 64 5.57 0.31 12.27
C ASN A 64 5.03 1.73 12.39
N GLU A 65 3.86 1.99 11.83
CA GLU A 65 3.34 3.34 11.68
C GLU A 65 2.55 3.86 12.89
N LYS A 66 2.82 3.35 14.11
CA LYS A 66 2.37 4.00 15.36
C LYS A 66 2.89 5.44 15.51
N LYS A 67 3.69 5.89 14.56
CA LYS A 67 4.30 7.18 14.47
C LYS A 67 4.21 7.59 13.01
N GLU A 68 3.87 8.84 12.74
CA GLU A 68 4.11 9.54 11.46
C GLU A 68 5.62 9.68 11.19
N LEU A 69 6.42 8.64 11.52
CA LEU A 69 7.85 8.69 11.62
C LEU A 69 8.49 7.89 10.51
N GLU A 70 9.26 8.66 9.75
CA GLU A 70 10.45 8.30 9.01
C GLU A 70 11.12 7.04 9.58
N MET A 71 10.88 5.89 8.96
CA MET A 71 11.56 4.65 9.34
C MET A 71 12.96 4.62 8.74
N GLU A 72 13.95 4.17 9.51
CA GLU A 72 15.26 3.84 8.97
C GLU A 72 15.21 2.46 8.28
N GLY A 73 15.80 2.34 7.09
CA GLY A 73 15.79 1.08 6.33
C GLY A 73 16.36 -0.15 7.07
N GLY A 74 17.20 0.07 8.10
CA GLY A 74 17.68 -1.00 8.98
C GLY A 74 16.63 -1.52 9.96
N GLU A 75 15.66 -0.70 10.37
CA GLU A 75 14.53 -1.13 11.21
C GLU A 75 13.58 -1.99 10.40
N VAL A 76 13.25 -1.54 9.18
CA VAL A 76 12.40 -2.29 8.25
C VAL A 76 12.90 -3.71 8.02
N TYR A 77 14.23 -3.90 7.88
CA TYR A 77 14.78 -5.25 7.72
C TYR A 77 14.60 -6.11 8.97
N ARG A 78 14.75 -5.55 10.18
CA ARG A 78 14.51 -6.30 11.42
C ARG A 78 13.06 -6.75 11.53
N ASP A 79 12.11 -5.87 11.26
CA ASP A 79 10.68 -6.21 11.30
C ASP A 79 10.28 -7.22 10.23
N TYR A 80 10.93 -7.14 9.06
CA TYR A 80 10.82 -8.17 8.03
C TYR A 80 11.30 -9.53 8.53
N LEU A 81 12.44 -9.61 9.24
CA LEU A 81 12.95 -10.86 9.81
C LEU A 81 11.98 -11.45 10.84
N GLU A 82 11.40 -10.61 11.71
CA GLU A 82 10.40 -11.03 12.68
C GLU A 82 9.16 -11.63 12.00
N LEU A 83 8.66 -10.99 10.94
CA LEU A 83 7.51 -11.50 10.20
C LEU A 83 7.87 -12.77 9.40
N CYS A 84 9.06 -12.86 8.82
CA CYS A 84 9.51 -14.10 8.18
C CYS A 84 9.49 -15.27 9.17
N SER A 85 9.96 -15.06 10.40
CA SER A 85 9.89 -16.06 11.47
C SER A 85 8.44 -16.43 11.81
N SER A 86 7.54 -15.44 11.97
CA SER A 86 6.15 -15.71 12.32
C SER A 86 5.34 -16.44 11.24
N TYR A 87 5.71 -16.28 9.97
CA TYR A 87 5.11 -16.98 8.83
C TYR A 87 5.89 -18.24 8.40
N ASN A 88 6.94 -18.64 9.13
CA ASN A 88 7.79 -19.78 8.81
C ASN A 88 8.36 -19.72 7.37
N VAL A 89 8.89 -18.55 7.00
CA VAL A 89 9.48 -18.24 5.70
C VAL A 89 10.96 -17.93 5.87
N GLU A 90 11.82 -18.59 5.09
CA GLU A 90 13.26 -18.32 5.09
C GLU A 90 13.55 -16.87 4.63
N PRO A 91 14.23 -16.04 5.43
CA PRO A 91 14.46 -14.64 5.08
C PRO A 91 15.42 -14.47 3.91
N LEU A 92 15.20 -13.42 3.11
CA LEU A 92 16.15 -12.98 2.09
C LEU A 92 17.19 -12.03 2.69
N THR A 93 18.30 -11.86 1.97
CA THR A 93 19.35 -10.92 2.39
C THR A 93 18.85 -9.48 2.42
N GLU A 94 19.44 -8.67 3.30
CA GLU A 94 19.13 -7.24 3.41
C GLU A 94 19.26 -6.51 2.07
N ARG A 95 20.28 -6.86 1.26
CA ARG A 95 20.46 -6.31 -0.09
C ARG A 95 19.23 -6.55 -0.97
N ARG A 96 18.66 -7.75 -0.95
CA ARG A 96 17.49 -8.09 -1.75
C ARG A 96 16.24 -7.34 -1.27
N ILE A 97 16.10 -7.17 0.04
CA ILE A 97 15.03 -6.38 0.64
C ILE A 97 15.14 -4.91 0.24
N ARG A 98 16.35 -4.34 0.20
CA ARG A 98 16.57 -2.97 -0.31
C ARG A 98 16.15 -2.82 -1.78
N THR A 99 16.38 -3.84 -2.62
CA THR A 99 15.85 -3.84 -4.00
C THR A 99 14.33 -3.86 -4.03
N PHE A 100 13.68 -4.62 -3.15
CA PHE A 100 12.22 -4.63 -3.05
C PHE A 100 11.64 -3.30 -2.55
N LEU A 101 12.33 -2.58 -1.67
CA LEU A 101 11.93 -1.23 -1.26
C LEU A 101 11.89 -0.27 -2.45
N VAL A 102 12.88 -0.33 -3.36
CA VAL A 102 12.84 0.47 -4.59
C VAL A 102 11.66 0.10 -5.46
N GLY A 103 11.35 -1.20 -5.60
CA GLY A 103 10.17 -1.62 -6.36
C GLY A 103 8.84 -1.18 -5.74
N LEU A 104 8.74 -1.15 -4.40
CA LEU A 104 7.55 -0.63 -3.72
C LEU A 104 7.38 0.89 -3.89
N ASP A 105 8.49 1.63 -3.98
CA ASP A 105 8.53 3.06 -4.28
C ASP A 105 8.09 3.35 -5.72
N GLU A 106 8.58 2.56 -6.68
CA GLU A 106 8.16 2.63 -8.09
C GLU A 106 6.66 2.32 -8.28
N LEU A 107 6.09 1.46 -7.43
CA LEU A 107 4.64 1.18 -7.38
C LEU A 107 3.84 2.25 -6.62
N SER A 108 4.50 3.31 -6.10
CA SER A 108 3.91 4.36 -5.29
C SER A 108 3.19 3.86 -4.02
N LEU A 109 3.56 2.68 -3.53
CA LEU A 109 3.04 2.13 -2.27
C LEU A 109 3.73 2.72 -1.04
N ILE A 110 4.95 3.22 -1.23
CA ILE A 110 5.75 3.96 -0.27
C ILE A 110 6.45 5.12 -0.97
N ASP A 111 6.93 6.09 -0.19
CA ASP A 111 7.92 7.07 -0.60
C ASP A 111 9.23 6.79 0.14
N SER A 112 10.34 6.65 -0.60
CA SER A 112 11.65 6.33 -0.07
C SER A 112 12.71 7.38 -0.44
N GLU A 113 13.06 8.25 0.51
CA GLU A 113 14.06 9.31 0.33
C GLU A 113 15.32 9.08 1.17
N VAL A 114 16.51 9.39 0.65
CA VAL A 114 17.74 9.42 1.47
C VAL A 114 17.93 10.83 2.03
N GLY A 115 17.75 10.98 3.34
CA GLY A 115 17.79 12.27 4.02
C GLY A 115 18.35 12.21 5.43
N TRP A 116 18.37 13.34 6.12
CA TRP A 116 18.64 13.38 7.55
C TRP A 116 17.38 13.03 8.31
N LEU A 117 17.42 11.94 9.09
CA LEU A 117 16.32 11.59 9.97
C LEU A 117 16.33 12.49 11.20
N LYS A 118 15.18 13.09 11.52
CA LYS A 118 15.05 13.94 12.72
C LYS A 118 15.17 13.13 14.01
N THR A 119 14.73 11.87 13.97
CA THR A 119 14.70 10.94 15.11
C THR A 119 16.08 10.49 15.55
N THR A 120 16.89 10.03 14.60
CA THR A 120 18.21 9.45 14.88
C THR A 120 19.35 10.46 14.71
N LYS A 121 19.08 11.65 14.15
CA LYS A 121 20.08 12.68 13.77
C LYS A 121 21.21 12.08 12.94
N LYS A 122 20.89 11.14 12.07
CA LYS A 122 21.81 10.49 11.14
C LYS A 122 21.24 10.53 9.73
N LYS A 123 22.12 10.48 8.74
CA LYS A 123 21.71 10.30 7.35
C LYS A 123 21.25 8.86 7.15
N ALA A 124 20.00 8.67 6.78
CA ALA A 124 19.46 7.35 6.49
C ALA A 124 18.36 7.44 5.42
N ARG A 125 17.86 6.28 5.02
CA ARG A 125 16.69 6.21 4.13
C ARG A 125 15.44 6.35 4.98
N LYS A 126 14.65 7.39 4.71
CA LYS A 126 13.31 7.64 5.22
C LYS A 126 12.31 6.91 4.35
N ILE A 127 11.38 6.19 4.97
CA ILE A 127 10.29 5.49 4.29
C ILE A 127 8.96 6.01 4.87
N THR A 128 8.04 6.41 3.99
CA THR A 128 6.69 6.88 4.31
C THR A 128 5.67 6.04 3.55
N VAL A 129 4.51 5.71 4.15
CA VAL A 129 3.45 4.96 3.49
C VAL A 129 2.44 5.93 2.88
N ASN A 130 2.12 5.76 1.61
CA ASN A 130 1.13 6.57 0.90
C ASN A 130 -0.27 5.93 0.94
N LEU A 131 -0.81 5.70 2.15
CA LEU A 131 -2.16 5.14 2.36
C LEU A 131 -2.86 5.85 3.51
N ASP A 132 -4.14 6.17 3.32
CA ASP A 132 -5.01 6.60 4.41
C ASP A 132 -5.25 5.46 5.42
N LYS A 133 -5.68 5.82 6.63
CA LYS A 133 -5.87 4.89 7.75
C LYS A 133 -6.88 3.78 7.46
N GLY A 134 -7.94 4.10 6.70
CA GLY A 134 -8.98 3.15 6.34
C GLY A 134 -8.47 2.10 5.35
N LEU A 135 -7.82 2.56 4.28
CA LEU A 135 -7.25 1.69 3.26
C LEU A 135 -6.11 0.83 3.80
N ARG A 136 -5.29 1.37 4.70
CA ARG A 136 -4.24 0.62 5.41
C ARG A 136 -4.78 -0.58 6.17
N THR A 137 -5.86 -0.38 6.92
CA THR A 137 -6.48 -1.48 7.69
C THR A 137 -6.98 -2.60 6.76
N LYS A 138 -7.50 -2.24 5.58
CA LYS A 138 -7.89 -3.22 4.55
C LYS A 138 -6.65 -3.93 3.98
N ALA A 139 -5.60 -3.18 3.64
CA ALA A 139 -4.35 -3.71 3.10
C ALA A 139 -3.68 -4.70 4.07
N GLU A 140 -3.57 -4.37 5.36
CA GLU A 140 -3.01 -5.27 6.37
C GLU A 140 -3.76 -6.59 6.45
N LYS A 141 -5.10 -6.56 6.45
CA LYS A 141 -5.93 -7.77 6.46
C LYS A 141 -5.70 -8.63 5.22
N LEU A 142 -5.64 -8.01 4.04
CA LEU A 142 -5.39 -8.70 2.76
C LEU A 142 -3.99 -9.32 2.68
N LEU A 143 -2.97 -8.63 3.22
CA LEU A 143 -1.61 -9.16 3.28
C LEU A 143 -1.57 -10.39 4.19
N ARG A 144 -2.13 -10.30 5.39
CA ARG A 144 -2.14 -11.40 6.37
C ARG A 144 -2.87 -12.65 5.87
N SER A 145 -3.91 -12.49 5.05
CA SER A 145 -4.64 -13.64 4.49
C SER A 145 -3.96 -14.28 3.28
N SER A 146 -2.95 -13.64 2.69
CA SER A 146 -2.34 -14.08 1.42
C SER A 146 -0.83 -14.38 1.49
N ILE A 147 -0.25 -14.37 2.69
CA ILE A 147 1.13 -14.78 3.00
C ILE A 147 1.12 -16.21 3.53
#